data_AF-T1A4R4-F1
#
_entry.id   AF-T1A4R4-F1
#
_cell.length_a   1.000
_cell.length_b   1.000
_cell.length_c   1.000
_cell.angle_alpha   90.00
_cell.angle_beta   90.00
_cell.angle_gamma   90.00
#
_symmetry.space_group_name_H-M   'P 1'
#
loop_
_entity.id
_entity.type
_entity.pdbx_description
1 polymer ?
#
loop_
_entity_poly.entity_id
_entity_poly.type
_entity_poly.pdbx_seq_one_letter_code
_entity_poly.pdbx_strand_id
1 'polypeptide(L)'
;MLIGVGGCVASQEGEAIAERAPFVDLVFGPQTLHRLPQMIAELRRTGRAQVDVSFPEIEKFDRLPAPRAEGASAFVSIMEGCSKYCSFCIVPYTRGE
;
A
#
# COMPACT_ATOMS: atom_id res chain seq x y z
N MET A 1 3.71 20.23 -0.82
CA MET A 1 4.36 18.98 -0.38
C MET A 1 3.27 18.02 0.05
N LEU A 2 3.38 16.72 -0.23
CA LEU A 2 2.43 15.69 0.21
C LEU A 2 3.18 14.63 1.02
N ILE A 3 2.58 14.14 2.10
CA ILE A 3 3.15 13.10 2.97
C ILE A 3 2.26 11.86 2.90
N GLY A 4 2.82 10.74 2.45
CA GLY A 4 2.14 9.45 2.37
C GLY A 4 2.82 8.37 3.19
N VAL A 5 2.04 7.51 3.84
CA VAL A 5 2.50 6.34 4.58
C VAL A 5 1.98 5.07 3.90
N GLY A 6 2.89 4.19 3.48
CA GLY A 6 2.56 2.99 2.73
C GLY A 6 3.11 1.70 3.36
N GLY A 7 2.48 0.57 3.06
CA GLY A 7 3.00 -0.77 3.39
C GLY A 7 2.20 -1.52 4.46
N CYS A 8 2.73 -2.64 4.97
CA CYS A 8 1.98 -3.53 5.86
C CYS A 8 1.55 -2.87 7.18
N VAL A 9 2.39 -2.00 7.75
CA VAL A 9 2.03 -1.25 8.97
C VAL A 9 0.96 -0.21 8.67
N ALA A 10 0.98 0.41 7.48
CA ALA A 10 -0.08 1.30 7.05
C ALA A 10 -1.42 0.55 6.96
N SER A 11 -1.42 -0.70 6.45
CA SER A 11 -2.60 -1.56 6.45
C SER A 11 -3.09 -1.95 7.84
N GLN A 12 -2.18 -2.12 8.81
CA GLN A 12 -2.54 -2.45 10.18
C GLN A 12 -3.15 -1.27 10.93
N GLU A 13 -2.54 -0.08 10.82
CA GLU A 13 -2.91 1.09 11.62
C GLU A 13 -3.98 1.95 10.92
N GLY A 14 -4.01 1.98 9.59
CA GLY A 14 -5.04 2.63 8.79
C GLY A 14 -5.29 4.10 9.19
N GLU A 15 -6.54 4.40 9.53
CA GLU A 15 -7.00 5.75 9.92
C GLU A 15 -6.29 6.28 11.18
N ALA A 16 -5.86 5.39 12.08
CA ALA A 16 -5.17 5.80 13.31
C ALA A 16 -3.86 6.57 13.03
N ILE A 17 -3.23 6.34 11.87
CA ILE A 17 -2.07 7.13 11.42
C ILE A 17 -2.47 8.58 11.17
N ALA A 18 -3.56 8.81 10.44
CA ALA A 18 -4.03 10.16 10.12
C ALA A 18 -4.53 10.89 11.37
N GLU A 19 -5.13 10.18 12.33
CA GLU A 19 -5.54 10.74 13.63
C GLU A 19 -4.33 11.17 14.48
N ARG A 20 -3.30 10.31 14.59
CA ARG A 20 -2.10 10.58 15.39
C ARG A 20 -1.15 11.58 14.74
N ALA A 21 -1.15 11.65 13.41
CA ALA A 21 -0.30 12.52 12.62
C ALA A 21 -1.13 13.28 11.56
N PRO A 22 -1.79 14.39 11.93
CA PRO A 22 -2.69 15.14 11.03
C PRO A 22 -2.04 15.75 9.78
N PHE A 23 -0.70 15.73 9.71
CA PHE A 23 0.07 16.15 8.53
C PHE A 23 0.27 15.02 7.50
N VAL A 24 -0.22 13.81 7.76
CA VAL A 24 -0.23 12.71 6.80
C VAL A 24 -1.44 12.85 5.89
N ASP A 25 -1.19 12.96 4.59
CA ASP A 25 -2.22 13.19 3.57
C ASP A 25 -2.79 11.87 3.03
N LEU A 26 -1.96 10.81 2.99
CA LEU A 26 -2.28 9.56 2.30
C LEU A 26 -1.83 8.36 3.14
N VAL A 27 -2.69 7.37 3.32
CA VAL A 27 -2.35 6.08 3.94
C VAL A 27 -2.78 4.96 3.00
N PHE A 28 -1.87 4.09 2.58
CA PHE A 28 -2.20 3.04 1.61
C PHE A 28 -1.52 1.69 1.90
N GLY A 29 -2.22 0.61 1.60
CA GLY A 29 -1.73 -0.75 1.76
C GLY A 29 -0.79 -1.23 0.65
N PRO A 30 -0.15 -2.40 0.83
CA PRO A 30 0.70 -3.02 -0.20
C PRO A 30 -0.04 -3.35 -1.51
N GLN A 31 -1.37 -3.53 -1.43
CA GLN A 31 -2.23 -3.88 -2.57
C GLN A 31 -2.95 -2.70 -3.22
N THR A 32 -2.79 -1.49 -2.71
CA THR A 32 -3.55 -0.31 -3.20
C THR A 32 -2.66 0.80 -3.75
N LEU A 33 -1.34 0.57 -3.83
CA LEU A 33 -0.38 1.54 -4.36
C LEU A 33 -0.75 2.06 -5.75
N HIS A 34 -1.31 1.23 -6.62
CA HIS A 34 -1.72 1.63 -7.98
C HIS A 34 -2.86 2.65 -8.00
N ARG A 35 -3.62 2.79 -6.90
CA ARG A 35 -4.69 3.78 -6.73
C ARG A 35 -4.18 5.13 -6.23
N LEU A 36 -2.90 5.26 -5.89
CA LEU A 36 -2.30 6.49 -5.39
C LEU A 36 -2.58 7.74 -6.26
N PRO A 37 -2.57 7.66 -7.61
CA PRO A 37 -2.96 8.80 -8.45
C PRO A 37 -4.40 9.29 -8.20
N GLN A 38 -5.33 8.37 -7.98
CA GLN A 38 -6.74 8.68 -7.70
C GLN A 38 -6.89 9.27 -6.29
N MET A 39 -6.19 8.71 -5.30
CA MET A 39 -6.18 9.24 -3.94
C MET A 39 -5.63 10.68 -3.89
N ILE A 40 -4.56 10.99 -4.64
CA ILE A 40 -4.03 12.35 -4.72
C ILE A 40 -5.07 13.31 -5.34
N ALA A 41 -5.80 12.88 -6.36
CA ALA A 41 -6.85 13.70 -6.96
C ALA A 41 -7.98 13.98 -5.96
N GLU A 42 -8.38 12.97 -5.18
CA GLU A 42 -9.43 13.08 -4.18
C GLU A 42 -9.04 13.96 -2.98
N LEU A 43 -7.79 13.83 -2.50
CA LEU A 43 -7.21 14.73 -1.51
C LEU A 43 -7.28 16.18 -1.97
N ARG A 44 -6.87 16.45 -3.22
CA ARG A 44 -6.91 17.81 -3.78
C ARG A 44 -8.32 18.35 -3.91
N ARG A 45 -9.29 17.48 -4.16
CA ARG A 45 -10.71 17.84 -4.30
C ARG A 45 -11.39 18.12 -2.96
N THR A 46 -11.08 17.31 -1.94
CA THR A 46 -11.78 17.34 -0.65
C THR A 46 -11.03 18.10 0.44
N GLY A 47 -9.71 18.26 0.29
CA GLY A 47 -8.83 18.76 1.34
C GLY A 47 -8.70 17.80 2.54
N ARG A 48 -9.14 16.54 2.40
CA ARG A 48 -9.13 15.54 3.48
C ARG A 48 -8.12 14.44 3.17
N ALA A 49 -7.46 13.95 4.22
CA ALA A 49 -6.57 12.80 4.12
C ALA A 49 -7.31 11.59 3.53
N GLN A 50 -6.61 10.81 2.70
CA GLN A 50 -7.17 9.63 2.03
C GLN A 50 -6.53 8.36 2.60
N VAL A 51 -7.37 7.41 3.00
CA VAL A 51 -6.93 6.14 3.57
C VAL A 51 -7.52 5.01 2.71
N ASP A 52 -6.67 4.24 2.05
CA ASP A 52 -7.07 3.04 1.31
C ASP A 52 -6.14 1.88 1.64
N VAL A 53 -6.54 1.10 2.64
CA VAL A 53 -5.84 -0.11 3.10
C VAL A 53 -6.59 -1.38 2.72
N SER A 54 -7.49 -1.29 1.74
CA SER A 54 -8.26 -2.44 1.26
C SER A 54 -7.34 -3.52 0.67
N PHE A 55 -7.82 -4.77 0.70
CA PHE A 55 -7.08 -5.93 0.19
C PHE A 55 -7.82 -6.57 -1.00
N PRO A 56 -7.78 -5.95 -2.19
CA PRO A 56 -8.32 -6.56 -3.41
C PRO A 56 -7.34 -7.60 -3.96
N GLU A 57 -7.84 -8.78 -4.34
CA GLU A 57 -6.98 -9.91 -4.76
C GLU A 57 -6.25 -9.70 -6.10
N ILE A 58 -6.79 -8.91 -7.04
CA ILE A 58 -6.34 -9.01 -8.46
C ILE A 58 -5.98 -7.65 -9.10
N GLU A 59 -6.52 -6.52 -8.64
CA GLU A 59 -6.44 -5.24 -9.38
C GLU A 59 -5.01 -4.70 -9.57
N LYS A 60 -4.10 -5.00 -8.63
CA LYS A 60 -2.71 -4.51 -8.67
C LYS A 60 -1.92 -5.08 -9.85
N PHE A 61 -2.10 -6.37 -10.15
CA PHE A 61 -1.30 -7.06 -11.16
C PHE A 61 -1.54 -6.53 -12.57
N ASP A 62 -2.77 -6.04 -12.84
CA ASP A 62 -3.13 -5.38 -14.09
C ASP A 62 -2.52 -3.97 -14.26
N ARG A 63 -1.93 -3.43 -13.18
CA ARG A 63 -1.41 -2.06 -13.11
C ARG A 63 0.09 -2.01 -12.84
N LEU A 64 0.79 -3.14 -12.93
CA LEU A 64 2.23 -3.19 -12.70
C LEU A 64 2.98 -2.38 -13.78
N PRO A 65 4.01 -1.61 -13.40
CA PRO A 65 4.86 -0.93 -14.36
C PRO A 65 5.66 -1.95 -15.18
N ALA A 66 6.12 -1.52 -16.36
CA ALA A 66 7.01 -2.34 -17.16
C ALA A 66 8.29 -2.69 -16.35
N PRO A 67 8.76 -3.94 -16.41
CA PRO A 67 9.95 -4.36 -15.70
C PRO A 67 11.17 -3.56 -16.16
N ARG A 68 12.04 -3.19 -15.22
CA ARG A 68 13.27 -2.43 -15.47
C ARG A 68 14.42 -3.10 -14.73
N ALA A 69 15.59 -3.13 -15.35
CA ALA A 69 16.84 -3.60 -14.75
C ALA A 69 17.91 -2.50 -14.87
N GLU A 70 18.63 -2.23 -13.80
CA GLU A 70 19.76 -1.31 -13.77
C GLU A 70 21.01 -2.08 -13.34
N GLY A 71 21.83 -2.48 -14.33
CA GLY A 71 23.02 -3.30 -14.10
C GLY A 71 22.79 -4.80 -14.35
N ALA A 72 23.63 -5.64 -13.74
CA ALA A 72 23.69 -7.08 -14.01
C ALA A 72 22.66 -7.93 -13.24
N SER A 73 21.85 -7.32 -12.37
CA SER A 73 20.86 -8.01 -11.52
C SER A 73 19.57 -7.21 -11.38
N ALA A 74 18.43 -7.89 -11.25
CA ALA A 74 17.12 -7.29 -11.00
C ALA A 74 16.29 -8.17 -10.07
N PHE A 75 15.31 -7.57 -9.39
CA PHE A 75 14.34 -8.30 -8.58
C PHE A 75 13.17 -8.78 -9.43
N VAL A 76 12.74 -10.01 -9.20
CA VAL A 76 11.52 -10.59 -9.79
C VAL A 76 10.63 -11.06 -8.66
N SER A 77 9.50 -10.39 -8.46
CA SER A 77 8.48 -10.84 -7.53
C SER A 77 7.73 -12.02 -8.16
N ILE A 78 8.00 -13.24 -7.67
CA ILE A 78 7.30 -14.46 -8.12
C ILE A 78 6.03 -14.77 -7.30
N MET A 79 5.91 -14.15 -6.12
CA MET A 79 4.81 -14.37 -5.18
C MET A 79 4.67 -13.15 -4.27
N GLU A 80 3.44 -12.81 -3.91
CA GLU A 80 3.13 -11.81 -2.90
C GLU A 80 2.23 -12.43 -1.83
N GLY A 81 2.40 -12.02 -0.58
CA GLY A 81 1.64 -12.59 0.54
C GLY A 81 2.28 -13.84 1.15
N CYS A 82 1.60 -14.38 2.17
CA CYS A 82 1.99 -15.62 2.84
C CYS A 82 0.82 -16.13 3.69
N SER A 83 0.43 -17.39 3.51
CA SER A 83 -0.63 -18.07 4.28
C SER A 83 -0.08 -18.91 5.44
N LYS A 84 1.17 -18.65 5.89
CA LYS A 84 1.79 -19.30 7.06
C LYS A 84 1.67 -18.43 8.31
N TYR A 85 1.05 -18.97 9.34
CA TYR A 85 0.76 -18.30 10.60
C TYR A 85 1.89 -18.48 11.62
N CYS A 86 3.00 -17.78 11.40
CA CYS A 86 4.07 -17.67 12.38
C CYS A 86 3.66 -16.71 13.50
N SER A 87 4.03 -17.00 14.75
CA SER A 87 3.63 -16.23 15.95
C SER A 87 4.01 -14.74 15.94
N PHE A 88 4.96 -14.36 15.08
CA PHE A 88 5.48 -12.99 14.95
C PHE A 88 5.10 -12.32 13.62
N CYS A 89 4.45 -13.03 12.71
CA CYS A 89 4.31 -12.57 11.32
C CYS A 89 2.96 -11.90 11.09
N ILE A 90 2.99 -10.63 10.70
CA ILE A 90 1.79 -9.86 10.35
C ILE A 90 1.30 -10.08 8.91
N VAL A 91 2.13 -10.69 8.06
CA VAL A 91 1.85 -10.83 6.61
C VAL A 91 0.52 -11.51 6.31
N PRO A 92 0.11 -12.61 6.99
CA PRO A 92 -1.18 -13.24 6.74
C PRO A 92 -2.36 -12.27 6.86
N TYR A 93 -2.30 -11.33 7.80
CA TYR A 93 -3.41 -10.42 8.11
C TYR A 93 -3.42 -9.15 7.27
N THR A 94 -2.31 -8.81 6.61
CA THR A 94 -2.15 -7.55 5.87
C THR A 94 -2.04 -7.74 4.38
N ARG A 95 -1.62 -8.94 3.94
CA ARG A 95 -1.53 -9.29 2.52
C ARG A 95 -1.54 -10.80 2.23
N GLY A 96 -2.08 -11.63 3.12
CA GLY A 96 -2.20 -13.08 2.91
C GLY A 96 -3.64 -13.51 2.67
N GLU A 97 -3.82 -14.75 2.20
CA GLU A 97 -5.11 -15.44 2.11
C GLU A 97 -5.66 -15.85 3.48
#